data_AF-A0A269Z061-F1
#
_entry.id   AF-A0A269Z061-F1
#
_cell.length_a   1.000
_cell.length_b   1.000
_cell.length_c   1.000
_cell.angle_alpha   90.00
_cell.angle_beta   90.00
_cell.angle_gamma   90.00
#
_symmetry.space_group_name_H-M   'P 1'
#
loop_
_entity.id
_entity.type
_entity.pdbx_description
1 polymer ?
#
loop_
_entity_poly.entity_id
_entity_poly.type
_entity_poly.pdbx_seq_one_letter_code
_entity_poly.pdbx_strand_id
1 'polypeptide(L)' 'AGDYHHVLENGVKHVLEESQINKDEVVGIGVDFTSCTVVFLDENFRPLHMNEDLSHHPHAYVKLWKHHGAQDEATQMVEA' A
#
# COMPACT_ATOMS: atom_id res chain seq x y z
N ALA A 1 -2.50 0.13 -5.36
CA ALA A 1 -2.84 0.86 -4.12
C ALA A 1 -4.32 1.17 -4.01
N GLY A 2 -5.12 1.06 -5.10
CA GLY A 2 -6.57 1.22 -5.05
C GLY A 2 -7.23 0.37 -3.95
N ASP A 3 -6.79 -0.88 -3.77
CA ASP A 3 -7.30 -1.76 -2.72
C ASP A 3 -7.08 -1.21 -1.30
N TYR A 4 -5.95 -0.55 -1.04
CA TYR A 4 -5.67 0.05 0.27
C TYR A 4 -6.59 1.25 0.54
N HIS A 5 -6.78 2.11 -0.47
CA HIS A 5 -7.74 3.21 -0.38
C HIS A 5 -9.17 2.71 -0.23
N HIS A 6 -9.53 1.64 -0.95
CA HIS A 6 -10.87 1.04 -0.89
C HIS A 6 -11.20 0.57 0.53
N VAL A 7 -10.26 -0.06 1.24
CA VAL A 7 -10.46 -0.47 2.65
C VAL A 7 -10.59 0.73 3.57
N LEU A 8 -9.77 1.76 3.40
CA LEU A 8 -9.87 2.98 4.21
C LEU A 8 -11.20 3.71 3.99
N GLU A 9 -11.68 3.79 2.75
CA GLU A 9 -12.91 4.51 2.43
C GLU A 9 -14.17 3.73 2.81
N ASN A 10 -14.21 2.43 2.49
CA ASN A 10 -15.43 1.62 2.65
C ASN A 10 -15.42 0.86 3.98
N GLY A 11 -14.28 0.34 4.40
CA GLY A 11 -14.13 -0.38 5.67
C GLY A 11 -14.36 0.53 6.87
N VAL A 12 -13.79 1.74 6.86
CA VAL A 12 -13.99 2.69 7.97
C VAL A 12 -15.46 3.14 8.06
N LYS A 13 -16.10 3.46 6.92
CA LYS A 13 -17.53 3.81 6.90
C LYS A 13 -18.39 2.68 7.46
N HIS A 14 -18.14 1.46 7.01
CA HIS A 14 -18.85 0.28 7.48
C HIS A 14 -18.73 0.11 9.00
N VAL A 15 -17.52 0.22 9.57
CA VAL A 15 -17.31 0.14 11.03
C VAL A 15 -18.03 1.26 11.78
N LEU A 16 -18.02 2.48 11.26
CA LEU A 16 -18.72 3.61 11.89
C LEU A 16 -20.24 3.37 11.91
N GLU A 17 -20.81 2.90 10.81
CA GLU A 17 -22.23 2.57 10.70
C GLU A 17 -22.63 1.44 11.67
N GLU A 18 -21.81 0.41 11.80
CA GLU A 18 -22.07 -0.70 12.74
C GLU A 18 -21.90 -0.31 14.20
N SER A 19 -20.91 0.54 14.52
CA SER A 19 -20.58 0.90 15.90
C SER A 19 -21.60 1.81 16.59
N GLN A 20 -22.43 2.53 15.82
CA GLN A 20 -23.45 3.48 16.30
C GLN A 20 -22.92 4.60 17.23
N ILE A 21 -21.61 4.87 17.22
CA ILE A 21 -21.02 6.01 17.94
C ILE A 21 -21.27 7.32 17.18
N ASN A 22 -21.19 8.46 17.85
CA ASN A 22 -21.10 9.72 17.11
C ASN A 22 -19.69 9.80 16.50
N LYS A 23 -19.61 10.00 15.17
CA LYS A 23 -18.32 10.17 14.47
C LYS A 23 -17.45 11.29 15.05
N ASP A 24 -18.06 12.30 15.67
CA ASP A 24 -17.34 13.41 16.31
C ASP A 24 -16.58 12.96 17.58
N GLU A 25 -16.85 11.75 18.09
CA GLU A 25 -16.13 11.14 19.22
C GLU A 25 -14.86 10.37 18.76
N VAL A 26 -14.64 10.22 17.46
CA VAL A 26 -13.44 9.56 16.91
C VAL A 26 -12.26 10.52 17.01
N VAL A 27 -11.40 10.29 17.99
CA VAL A 27 -10.24 11.16 18.28
C VAL A 27 -9.00 10.88 17.42
N GLY A 28 -8.99 9.80 16.63
CA GLY A 28 -7.86 9.47 15.78
C GLY A 28 -8.03 8.19 14.96
N ILE A 29 -7.10 7.99 14.03
CA ILE A 29 -6.97 6.78 13.20
C ILE A 29 -5.53 6.29 13.24
N GLY A 30 -5.34 4.98 13.39
CA GLY A 30 -4.06 4.32 13.27
C GLY A 30 -4.09 3.34 12.11
N VAL A 31 -2.95 3.14 11.47
CA VAL A 31 -2.76 2.10 10.46
C VAL A 31 -1.56 1.26 10.84
N ASP A 32 -1.68 -0.05 10.70
CA ASP A 32 -0.56 -0.97 10.64
C ASP A 32 -0.42 -1.50 9.22
N PHE A 33 0.79 -1.94 8.87
CA PHE A 33 1.06 -2.46 7.54
C PHE A 33 2.06 -3.60 7.62
N THR A 34 2.00 -4.48 6.63
CA THR A 34 3.03 -5.52 6.49
C THR A 34 4.39 -4.88 6.21
N SER A 35 5.42 -5.38 6.89
CA SER A 35 6.78 -4.83 6.76
C SER A 35 7.34 -5.09 5.37
N CYS A 36 8.00 -4.08 4.79
CA CYS A 36 8.59 -4.15 3.45
C CYS A 36 7.59 -4.43 2.30
N THR A 37 6.34 -3.97 2.42
CA THR A 37 5.45 -3.84 1.27
C THR A 37 5.64 -2.46 0.63
N VAL A 38 6.34 -2.42 -0.50
CA VAL A 38 6.81 -1.18 -1.13
C VAL A 38 5.88 -0.74 -2.26
N VAL A 39 5.50 0.53 -2.26
CA VAL A 39 4.74 1.18 -3.34
C VAL A 39 5.62 2.22 -4.02
N PHE A 40 5.78 2.14 -5.34
CA PHE A 40 6.54 3.12 -6.10
C PHE A 40 5.63 4.27 -6.54
N LEU A 41 6.10 5.50 -6.32
CA LEU A 41 5.37 6.73 -6.62
C LEU A 41 6.15 7.58 -7.62
N ASP A 42 5.44 8.39 -8.40
CA ASP A 42 6.03 9.50 -9.14
C ASP A 42 6.27 10.73 -8.25
N GLU A 43 6.79 11.81 -8.83
CA GLU A 43 7.02 13.10 -8.19
C GLU A 43 5.77 13.77 -7.61
N ASN A 44 4.57 13.34 -8.05
CA ASN A 44 3.28 13.85 -7.57
C ASN A 44 2.62 12.90 -6.56
N PHE A 45 3.39 11.93 -6.03
CA PHE A 45 2.91 10.90 -5.11
C PHE A 45 1.81 9.99 -5.70
N ARG A 46 1.71 9.89 -7.03
CA ARG A 46 0.81 8.94 -7.68
C ARG A 46 1.51 7.58 -7.84
N PRO A 47 0.87 6.46 -7.47
CA PRO A 47 1.45 5.14 -7.68
C PRO A 47 1.73 4.84 -9.15
N LEU A 48 2.95 4.36 -9.46
CA LEU A 48 3.41 4.20 -10.85
C LEU A 48 2.51 3.27 -11.68
N HIS A 49 1.98 2.18 -11.09
CA HIS A 49 1.03 1.28 -11.77
C HIS A 49 -0.30 1.93 -12.16
N MET A 50 -0.58 3.16 -11.73
CA MET A 50 -1.74 3.93 -12.21
C MET A 50 -1.43 4.69 -13.50
N ASN A 51 -0.17 4.78 -13.93
CA ASN A 51 0.16 5.31 -15.25
C ASN A 51 -0.17 4.23 -16.31
N GLU A 52 -0.99 4.57 -17.29
CA GLU A 52 -1.42 3.64 -18.36
C GLU A 52 -0.23 3.08 -19.14
N ASP A 53 0.81 3.89 -19.36
CA ASP A 53 2.04 3.50 -20.05
C ASP A 53 2.84 2.41 -19.29
N LEU A 54 2.59 2.26 -17.99
CA LEU A 54 3.26 1.31 -17.11
C LEU A 54 2.37 0.12 -16.71
N SER A 55 1.17 0.00 -17.27
CA SER A 55 0.20 -1.05 -16.94
C SER A 55 0.74 -2.48 -17.17
N HIS A 56 1.64 -2.66 -18.14
CA HIS A 56 2.28 -3.94 -18.42
C HIS A 56 3.68 -4.07 -17.81
N HIS A 57 4.13 -3.11 -16.99
CA HIS A 57 5.46 -3.12 -16.38
C HIS A 57 5.40 -3.69 -14.94
N PRO A 58 5.87 -4.93 -14.68
CA PRO A 58 5.69 -5.57 -13.37
C PRO A 58 6.38 -4.85 -12.19
N HIS A 59 7.39 -4.02 -12.48
CA HIS A 59 8.07 -3.21 -11.45
C HIS A 59 7.36 -1.88 -11.15
N ALA A 60 6.30 -1.51 -11.87
CA ALA A 60 5.47 -0.36 -11.50
C ALA A 60 4.48 -0.69 -10.35
N TYR A 61 4.27 -1.99 -10.10
CA TYR A 61 3.35 -2.51 -9.09
C TYR A 61 4.02 -2.69 -7.74
N VAL A 62 3.16 -2.81 -6.72
CA VAL A 62 3.55 -3.06 -5.33
C VAL A 62 4.44 -4.29 -5.22
N LYS A 63 5.55 -4.17 -4.48
CA LYS A 63 6.34 -5.33 -4.05
C LYS A 63 5.89 -5.73 -2.67
N LEU A 64 5.12 -6.82 -2.61
CA LEU A 64 4.61 -7.36 -1.36
C LEU A 64 5.77 -7.90 -0.50
N TRP A 65 5.62 -7.87 0.82
CA TRP A 65 6.61 -8.40 1.76
C TRP A 65 7.13 -9.81 1.46
N LYS A 66 6.30 -10.66 0.84
CA LYS A 66 6.64 -12.04 0.43
C LYS A 66 7.29 -12.16 -0.95
N HIS A 67 7.64 -11.04 -1.59
CA HIS A 67 8.26 -11.02 -2.90
C HIS A 67 9.77 -11.31 -2.78
N HIS A 68 10.20 -12.44 -3.32
CA HIS A 68 11.60 -12.88 -3.27
C HIS A 68 12.35 -12.79 -4.61
N GLY A 69 11.79 -12.08 -5.60
CA GLY A 69 12.43 -11.94 -6.93
C GLY A 69 13.69 -11.08 -6.96
N ALA A 70 14.17 -10.57 -5.82
CA ALA A 70 15.37 -9.74 -5.68
C ALA A 70 16.45 -10.40 -4.81
N GLN A 71 16.51 -11.75 -4.83
CA GLN A 71 17.45 -12.51 -4.01
C GLN A 71 18.90 -12.27 -4.44
N ASP A 72 19.17 -12.14 -5.73
CA ASP A 72 20.52 -11.91 -6.24
C ASP A 72 21.07 -10.56 -5.77
N GLU A 73 20.25 -9.51 -5.78
CA GLU A 73 20.59 -8.20 -5.23
C GLU A 73 20.79 -8.24 -3.71
N ALA A 74 19.96 -9.00 -2.99
CA ALA A 74 20.13 -9.17 -1.54
C ALA A 74 21.45 -9.88 -1.20
N THR A 75 21.83 -10.90 -1.96
CA THR A 75 23.13 -11.58 -1.83
C THR A 75 24.26 -10.59 -2.12
N GLN A 76 24.18 -9.83 -3.21
CA GLN A 76 25.17 -8.81 -3.56
C GLN A 76 25.36 -7.77 -2.45
N MET A 77 24.29 -7.31 -1.80
CA MET A 77 24.37 -6.32 -0.73
C MET A 77 25.09 -6.83 0.53
N VAL A 78 25.08 -8.14 0.79
CA VAL A 78 25.65 -8.75 2.00
C VAL A 78 27.07 -9.24 1.77
N GLU A 79 27.36 -9.74 0.56
CA GLU A 79 28.66 -10.33 0.23
C GLU A 79 29.68 -9.33 -0.35
N ALA A 80 29.24 -8.14 -0.78
CA ALA A 80 30.11 -7.02 -1.16
C ALA A 80 30.62 -6.25 0.07
#